data_AF-A0A651DGN2-F1
#
_entry.id   AF-A0A651DGN2-F1
#
_cell.length_a   1.000
_cell.length_b   1.000
_cell.length_c   1.000
_cell.angle_alpha   90.00
_cell.angle_beta   90.00
_cell.angle_gamma   90.00
#
_symmetry.space_group_name_H-M   'P 1'
#
loop_
_entity.id
_entity.type
_entity.pdbx_description
1 polymer ?
#
loop_
_entity_poly.entity_id
_entity_poly.type
_entity_poly.pdbx_seq_one_letter_code
_entity_poly.pdbx_strand_id
1 'polypeptide(L)' 'MPFHPRPSREELATWPLQVIVRDFPETLAILRDHGLMPEELGEQTMRDIPGGGALLDGLEEQTAWRPQPVRA' A
#
# COMPACT_ATOMS: atom_id res chain seq x y z
N MET A 1 16.67 -11.31 0.90
CA MET A 1 15.43 -10.95 0.18
C MET A 1 15.65 -9.58 -0.42
N PRO A 2 15.69 -9.41 -1.76
CA PRO A 2 15.72 -8.07 -2.34
C PRO A 2 14.44 -7.34 -1.93
N PHE A 3 14.56 -6.08 -1.52
CA PHE A 3 13.40 -5.23 -1.27
C PHE A 3 12.58 -5.09 -2.55
N HIS A 4 11.25 -5.18 -2.45
CA HIS A 4 10.38 -4.82 -3.56
C HIS A 4 10.65 -3.36 -3.99
N PRO A 5 10.71 -3.08 -5.30
CA PRO A 5 10.84 -1.72 -5.79
C PRO A 5 9.64 -0.87 -5.35
N ARG A 6 9.77 0.45 -5.47
CA ARG A 6 8.67 1.37 -5.19
C ARG A 6 7.44 0.99 -6.05
N PRO A 7 6.27 0.75 -5.43
CA PRO A 7 5.06 0.53 -6.18
C PRO A 7 4.59 1.85 -6.82
N SER A 8 3.99 1.73 -7.99
CA SER A 8 3.25 2.83 -8.59
C SER A 8 1.96 3.10 -7.83
N ARG A 9 1.43 4.31 -7.97
CA ARG A 9 0.14 4.69 -7.40
C ARG A 9 -1.00 3.79 -7.90
N GLU A 10 -0.95 3.34 -9.15
CA GLU A 10 -1.95 2.45 -9.72
C GLU A 10 -1.89 1.05 -9.06
N GLU A 11 -0.69 0.52 -8.82
CA GLU A 11 -0.49 -0.72 -8.06
C GLU A 11 -1.04 -0.59 -6.64
N LEU A 12 -0.70 0.50 -5.92
CA LEU A 12 -1.25 0.76 -4.59
C LEU A 12 -2.78 0.87 -4.60
N ALA A 13 -3.38 1.36 -5.68
CA ALA A 13 -4.83 1.51 -5.80
C ALA A 13 -5.56 0.19 -6.11
N THR A 14 -4.89 -0.77 -6.75
CA THR A 14 -5.50 -1.98 -7.31
C THR A 14 -5.13 -3.26 -6.58
N TRP A 15 -3.99 -3.27 -5.88
CA TRP A 15 -3.57 -4.45 -5.14
C TRP A 15 -4.44 -4.65 -3.89
N PRO A 16 -4.68 -5.92 -3.50
CA PRO A 16 -5.27 -6.20 -2.21
C PRO A 16 -4.41 -5.63 -1.10
N LEU A 17 -5.03 -5.00 -0.11
CA LEU A 17 -4.29 -4.31 0.95
C LEU A 17 -3.40 -5.25 1.77
N GLN A 18 -3.82 -6.50 1.95
CA GLN A 18 -3.00 -7.54 2.57
C GLN A 18 -1.70 -7.81 1.79
N VAL A 19 -1.72 -7.70 0.46
CA VAL A 19 -0.52 -7.84 -0.39
C VAL A 19 0.38 -6.64 -0.21
N ILE A 20 -0.19 -5.43 -0.17
CA ILE A 20 0.55 -4.20 0.09
C ILE A 20 1.28 -4.29 1.45
N VAL A 21 0.61 -4.72 2.51
CA VAL A 21 1.23 -4.88 3.84
C VAL A 21 2.32 -5.97 3.85
N ARG A 22 2.09 -7.08 3.15
CA ARG A 22 3.08 -8.17 3.05
C ARG A 22 4.36 -7.71 2.38
N ASP A 23 4.25 -6.97 1.27
CA ASP A 23 5.38 -6.57 0.43
C ASP A 23 6.01 -5.23 0.88
N PHE A 24 5.22 -4.39 1.54
CA PHE A 24 5.56 -3.06 2.06
C PHE A 24 5.08 -2.90 3.52
N PRO A 25 5.72 -3.57 4.50
CA PRO A 25 5.26 -3.59 5.89
C PRO A 25 5.21 -2.22 6.57
N GLU A 26 5.95 -1.23 6.08
CA GLU A 26 5.88 0.16 6.54
C GLU A 26 4.48 0.79 6.36
N THR A 27 3.70 0.30 5.40
CA THR A 27 2.33 0.76 5.13
C THR A 27 1.34 0.35 6.23
N LEU A 28 1.71 -0.61 7.08
CA LEU A 28 0.85 -1.04 8.19
C LEU A 28 0.52 0.11 9.15
N ALA A 29 1.46 1.03 9.39
CA ALA A 29 1.23 2.16 10.29
C ALA A 29 0.06 3.02 9.81
N ILE A 30 0.03 3.38 8.53
CA ILE A 30 -1.00 4.27 7.99
C ILE A 30 -2.38 3.60 7.90
N LEU A 31 -2.41 2.28 7.65
CA LEU A 31 -3.65 1.51 7.69
C LEU A 31 -4.25 1.51 9.11
N ARG A 32 -3.41 1.32 10.13
CA ARG A 32 -3.86 1.36 11.54
C ARG A 32 -4.35 2.75 11.94
N ASP A 33 -3.70 3.81 11.47
CA ASP A 33 -4.15 5.20 11.72
C ASP A 33 -5.54 5.48 11.10
N HIS A 34 -5.88 4.78 10.02
CA HIS A 34 -7.21 4.83 9.39
C HIS A 34 -8.19 3.79 9.96
N GLY A 35 -7.83 3.10 11.04
CA GLY A 35 -8.69 2.10 11.70
C GLY A 35 -8.82 0.78 10.94
N LEU A 36 -7.93 0.50 9.98
CA LEU A 36 -7.94 -0.72 9.18
C LEU A 36 -6.97 -1.76 9.76
N MET A 37 -7.47 -2.95 10.07
CA MET A 37 -6.65 -4.06 10.55
C MET A 37 -6.40 -5.07 9.41
N PRO A 38 -5.16 -5.53 9.17
CA PRO A 38 -4.84 -6.46 8.09
C PRO A 38 -5.69 -7.73 8.05
N GLU A 39 -6.04 -8.24 9.23
CA GLU A 39 -6.89 -9.42 9.46
C GLU A 39 -8.29 -9.26 8.81
N GLU A 40 -8.78 -8.02 8.74
CA GLU A 40 -10.12 -7.64 8.29
C GLU A 40 -10.15 -7.21 6.81
N LEU A 41 -8.99 -6.95 6.22
CA LEU A 41 -8.88 -6.44 4.85
C LEU A 41 -9.22 -7.51 3.82
N GLY A 42 -8.77 -8.76 4.02
CA GLY A 42 -8.94 -9.82 3.04
C GLY A 42 -8.49 -9.38 1.64
N GLU A 43 -9.34 -9.57 0.64
CA GLU A 43 -9.06 -9.20 -0.75
C GLU A 43 -9.42 -7.74 -1.10
N GLN A 44 -9.81 -6.91 -0.12
CA GLN A 44 -10.18 -5.51 -0.37
C GLN A 44 -9.02 -4.71 -0.93
N THR A 45 -9.37 -3.82 -1.86
CA THR A 45 -8.47 -2.87 -2.53
C THR A 45 -8.76 -1.44 -2.06
N MET A 46 -7.94 -0.47 -2.46
CA MET A 46 -8.23 0.95 -2.16
C MET A 46 -9.53 1.48 -2.75
N ARG A 47 -10.06 0.81 -3.78
CA ARG A 47 -11.33 1.20 -4.40
C ARG A 47 -12.54 0.84 -3.54
N ASP A 48 -12.38 -0.14 -2.65
CA ASP A 48 -13.45 -0.62 -1.77
C ASP A 48 -13.58 0.22 -0.49
N ILE A 49 -12.58 1.07 -0.21
CA ILE A 49 -12.48 1.85 1.03
C ILE A 49 -13.10 3.25 0.84
N PRO A 50 -14.12 3.62 1.64
CA PRO A 50 -14.66 4.97 1.63
C PRO A 50 -13.58 5.99 1.99
N GLY A 51 -13.36 6.99 1.12
CA GLY A 51 -12.31 7.99 1.34
C GLY A 51 -10.88 7.50 1.05
N GLY A 52 -10.72 6.39 0.32
CA GLY A 52 -9.43 5.77 0.01
C GLY A 52 -8.39 6.66 -0.70
N GLY A 53 -8.76 7.86 -1.18
CA GLY A 53 -7.82 8.83 -1.75
C GLY A 53 -6.76 9.31 -0.75
N ALA A 54 -7.16 9.69 0.47
CA ALA A 54 -6.23 10.16 1.49
C ALA A 54 -5.30 9.04 1.98
N LEU A 55 -5.85 7.82 2.09
CA LEU A 55 -5.07 6.64 2.41
C LEU A 55 -4.06 6.29 1.31
N LEU A 56 -4.47 6.38 0.04
CA LEU A 56 -3.60 6.16 -1.11
C LEU A 56 -2.43 7.15 -1.16
N ASP A 57 -2.68 8.43 -0.87
CA ASP A 57 -1.61 9.44 -0.75
C ASP A 57 -0.61 9.07 0.34
N GLY A 58 -1.11 8.62 1.49
CA GLY A 58 -0.29 8.13 2.60
C GLY A 58 0.55 6.90 2.26
N LEU A 59 -0.02 5.93 1.53
CA LEU A 59 0.70 4.75 1.07
C LEU A 59 1.81 5.11 0.08
N GLU A 60 1.55 6.07 -0.81
CA GLU A 60 2.55 6.56 -1.77
C GLU A 60 3.70 7.29 -1.06
N GLU A 61 3.41 8.07 -0.03
CA GLU A 61 4.42 8.75 0.79
C GLU A 61 5.29 7.74 1.57
N GLN A 62 4.67 6.76 2.22
CA GLN A 62 5.39 5.73 3.00
C GLN A 62 6.30 4.86 2.16
N THR A 63 5.96 4.65 0.88
CA THR A 63 6.78 3.86 -0.05
C THR A 63 7.74 4.71 -0.87
N ALA A 64 7.77 6.04 -0.70
CA ALA A 64 8.51 6.96 -1.55
C ALA A 64 10.04 6.81 -1.48
N TRP A 65 10.57 6.33 -0.35
CA TRP A 65 12.00 6.11 -0.13
C TRP A 65 12.55 4.91 -0.91
N ARG A 66 11.67 4.03 -1.40
CA ARG A 66 12.08 2.84 -2.15
C ARG A 66 12.64 3.21 -3.52
N PRO A 67 13.62 2.45 -4.03
CA PRO A 67 14.15 2.67 -5.36
C PRO A 67 13.04 2.45 -6.40
N GLN A 68 12.98 3.33 -7.39
CA GLN A 68 12.12 3.14 -8.57
C GLN A 68 12.55 1.86 -9.30
N PRO A 69 11.61 1.09 -9.89
CA PRO A 69 11.98 -0.03 -10.75
C PRO A 69 12.84 0.49 -11.91
N VAL A 70 13.99 -0.14 -12.13
CA VAL A 70 14.83 0.15 -13.29
C VAL A 70 14.05 -0.36 -14.51
N ARG A 71 13.46 0.56 -15.28
CA ARG A 71 12.91 0.22 -16.60
C ARG A 71 14.09 -0.25 -17.46
N ALA A 72 14.14 -1.55 -17.73
CA ALA A 72 15.04 -2.16 -18.72
C ALA A 72 14.54 -1.86 -20.15
#